data_AF-A0A0W4ZI46-F1
#
_entry.id   AF-A0A0W4ZI46-F1
#
_cell.length_a   1.000
_cell.length_b   1.000
_cell.length_c   1.000
_cell.angle_alpha   90.00
_cell.angle_beta   90.00
_cell.angle_gamma   90.00
#
_symmetry.space_group_name_H-M   'P 1'
#
loop_
_entity.id
_entity.type
_entity.pdbx_description
1 polymer ?
#
loop_
_entity_poly.entity_id
_entity_poly.type
_entity_poly.pdbx_seq_one_letter_code
_entity_poly.pdbx_strand_id
1 'polypeptide(L)'
;MKNKEDILRNSIIKSEIELSLNKTRKLVASWVSGSEGELSYKGENEEENERKEASFRHFFGIKMTKIGKDWEKTALKKKLLLFKNKVEEDREKKEEINEDSDELERKTLTHDNSPYIKDLNFEIYHELTPEIAPILRGYVKYNFEKETAIYNYNETLFSFAATWNYIDKGFYRVGVFNSKKKLKNGFIPWNHLRKLLEQDKDLHEEIIIYLDNSNDIWHVDYTLNILEKKKNQIPEITTSSRIVFPLSENGVMPVFNKPIALDPDGKPIENKEKTFFQKYWMYIVPFILFLLLKNRNVE
;
A
#
# COMPACT_ATOMS: atom_id res chain seq x y z
N MET A 1 -43.07 -1.75 -14.98
CA MET A 1 -42.24 -2.94 -15.29
C MET A 1 -41.09 -3.20 -14.32
N LYS A 2 -40.51 -2.19 -13.63
CA LYS A 2 -39.40 -2.37 -12.66
C LYS A 2 -39.67 -3.35 -11.49
N ASN A 3 -40.91 -3.47 -11.02
CA ASN A 3 -41.23 -4.29 -9.84
C ASN A 3 -41.04 -5.82 -10.06
N LYS A 4 -41.09 -6.32 -11.30
CA LYS A 4 -40.92 -7.77 -11.55
C LYS A 4 -39.46 -8.22 -11.51
N GLU A 5 -38.51 -7.34 -11.88
CA GLU A 5 -37.08 -7.67 -11.87
C GLU A 5 -36.51 -7.71 -10.45
N ASP A 6 -36.97 -6.82 -9.57
CA ASP A 6 -36.55 -6.79 -8.16
C ASP A 6 -37.03 -8.03 -7.39
N ILE A 7 -38.25 -8.50 -7.67
CA ILE A 7 -38.78 -9.76 -7.10
C ILE A 7 -37.95 -10.96 -7.57
N LEU A 8 -37.54 -10.98 -8.84
CA LEU A 8 -36.75 -12.08 -9.41
C LEU A 8 -35.34 -12.12 -8.81
N ARG A 9 -34.67 -10.97 -8.67
CA ARG A 9 -33.34 -10.87 -8.03
C ARG A 9 -33.36 -11.31 -6.56
N ASN A 10 -34.38 -10.89 -5.80
CA ASN A 10 -34.51 -11.32 -4.40
C ASN A 10 -34.76 -12.83 -4.26
N SER A 11 -35.46 -13.45 -5.22
CA SER A 11 -35.67 -14.90 -5.23
C SER A 11 -34.38 -15.68 -5.50
N ILE A 12 -33.54 -15.19 -6.42
CA ILE A 12 -32.24 -15.79 -6.76
C ILE A 12 -31.29 -15.73 -5.56
N ILE A 13 -31.15 -14.54 -4.96
CA ILE A 13 -30.29 -14.34 -3.78
C ILE A 13 -30.74 -15.25 -2.62
N LYS A 14 -32.05 -15.37 -2.39
CA LYS A 14 -32.58 -16.25 -1.34
C LYS A 14 -32.25 -17.73 -1.60
N SER A 15 -32.38 -18.18 -2.86
CA SER A 15 -32.06 -19.56 -3.23
C SER A 15 -30.58 -19.89 -3.08
N GLU A 16 -29.70 -18.92 -3.36
CA GLU A 16 -28.25 -19.08 -3.29
C GLU A 16 -27.76 -19.11 -1.82
N ILE A 17 -28.37 -18.30 -0.96
CA ILE A 17 -28.15 -18.34 0.49
C ILE A 17 -28.62 -19.66 1.11
N GLU A 18 -29.81 -20.16 0.72
CA GLU A 18 -30.31 -21.46 1.22
C GLU A 18 -29.41 -22.62 0.78
N LEU A 19 -28.88 -22.56 -0.45
CA LEU A 19 -27.99 -23.59 -0.98
C LEU A 19 -26.63 -23.59 -0.27
N SER A 20 -26.09 -22.40 0.05
CA SER A 20 -24.85 -22.29 0.84
C SER A 20 -25.05 -22.76 2.28
N LEU A 21 -26.16 -22.39 2.94
CA LEU A 21 -26.49 -22.83 4.29
C LEU A 21 -26.69 -24.35 4.39
N ASN A 22 -27.32 -24.97 3.39
CA ASN A 22 -27.51 -26.41 3.35
C ASN A 22 -26.17 -27.15 3.16
N LYS A 23 -25.27 -26.61 2.32
CA LYS A 23 -23.91 -27.15 2.14
C LYS A 23 -23.10 -27.08 3.43
N THR A 24 -23.18 -25.95 4.15
CA THR A 24 -22.53 -25.78 5.45
C THR A 24 -23.11 -26.70 6.51
N ARG A 25 -24.44 -26.88 6.55
CA ARG A 25 -25.10 -27.82 7.48
C ARG A 25 -24.68 -29.27 7.22
N LYS A 26 -24.57 -29.69 5.95
CA LYS A 26 -24.08 -31.04 5.60
C LYS A 26 -22.63 -31.24 6.01
N LEU A 27 -21.76 -30.25 5.80
CA LEU A 27 -20.37 -30.29 6.23
C LEU A 27 -20.26 -30.41 7.76
N VAL A 28 -20.98 -29.56 8.50
CA VAL A 28 -20.99 -29.63 9.96
C VAL A 28 -21.57 -30.95 10.46
N ALA A 29 -22.64 -31.47 9.84
CA ALA A 29 -23.21 -32.77 10.19
C ALA A 29 -22.24 -33.93 9.90
N SER A 30 -21.46 -33.87 8.82
CA SER A 30 -20.42 -34.87 8.52
C SER A 30 -19.30 -34.86 9.56
N TRP A 31 -18.93 -33.69 10.08
CA TRP A 31 -17.93 -33.56 11.14
C TRP A 31 -18.43 -34.05 12.50
N VAL A 32 -19.70 -33.78 12.82
CA VAL A 32 -20.31 -34.21 14.09
C VAL A 32 -20.59 -35.71 14.10
N SER A 33 -20.91 -36.31 12.95
CA SER A 33 -21.23 -37.75 12.86
C SER A 33 -20.01 -38.66 12.75
N GLY A 34 -18.80 -38.12 12.58
CA GLY A 34 -17.56 -38.91 12.49
C GLY A 34 -17.54 -39.88 11.29
N SER A 35 -18.42 -39.68 10.29
CA SER A 35 -18.49 -40.51 9.10
C SER A 35 -17.86 -39.77 7.92
N GLU A 36 -16.68 -40.23 7.52
CA GLU A 36 -16.03 -39.82 6.27
C GLU A 36 -16.82 -40.42 5.10
N GLY A 37 -17.77 -39.65 4.56
CA GLY A 37 -18.47 -40.01 3.33
C GLY A 37 -17.67 -39.54 2.11
N GLU A 38 -17.11 -40.49 1.34
CA GLU A 38 -16.49 -40.24 0.04
C GLU A 38 -17.52 -39.67 -0.96
N LEU A 39 -17.25 -38.47 -1.47
CA LEU A 39 -17.98 -37.87 -2.59
C LEU A 39 -17.11 -37.99 -3.84
N SER A 40 -17.42 -38.99 -4.68
CA SER A 40 -16.77 -39.21 -5.97
C SER A 40 -17.21 -38.16 -7.00
N TYR A 41 -16.24 -37.43 -7.55
CA TYR A 41 -16.39 -36.65 -8.78
C TYR A 41 -15.39 -37.18 -9.80
N LYS A 42 -15.89 -37.77 -10.90
CA LYS A 42 -15.07 -38.15 -12.05
C LYS A 42 -14.88 -36.95 -12.98
N GLY A 43 -13.63 -36.55 -13.18
CA GLY A 43 -13.21 -35.58 -14.20
C GLY A 43 -11.73 -35.80 -14.54
N GLU A 44 -11.46 -35.95 -15.83
CA GLU A 44 -10.21 -36.44 -16.42
C GLU A 44 -8.95 -35.65 -16.02
N ASN A 45 -7.81 -36.37 -16.00
CA ASN A 45 -6.46 -36.02 -15.52
C ASN A 45 -6.20 -36.11 -14.00
N GLU A 46 -6.77 -37.13 -13.35
CA GLU A 46 -6.59 -37.44 -11.92
C GLU A 46 -5.14 -37.77 -11.55
N GLU A 47 -4.41 -38.60 -12.33
CA GLU A 47 -3.08 -39.09 -11.90
C GLU A 47 -1.99 -38.01 -11.80
N GLU A 48 -2.00 -37.00 -12.68
CA GLU A 48 -0.97 -35.93 -12.63
C GLU A 48 -1.30 -34.90 -11.54
N ASN A 49 -2.60 -34.68 -11.29
CA ASN A 49 -3.07 -33.77 -10.25
C ASN A 49 -2.91 -34.41 -8.86
N GLU A 50 -3.20 -35.70 -8.71
CA GLU A 50 -2.97 -36.47 -7.48
C GLU A 50 -1.48 -36.55 -7.14
N ARG A 51 -0.57 -36.67 -8.11
CA ARG A 51 0.88 -36.64 -7.82
C ARG A 51 1.36 -35.28 -7.32
N LYS A 52 0.89 -34.18 -7.93
CA LYS A 52 1.23 -32.82 -7.50
C LYS A 52 0.61 -32.49 -6.14
N GLU A 53 -0.64 -32.91 -5.93
CA GLU A 53 -1.36 -32.73 -4.67
C GLU A 53 -0.78 -33.62 -3.55
N ALA A 54 -0.36 -34.85 -3.84
CA ALA A 54 0.32 -35.73 -2.89
C ALA A 54 1.71 -35.20 -2.52
N SER A 55 2.46 -34.62 -3.47
CA SER A 55 3.74 -33.96 -3.18
C SER A 55 3.55 -32.72 -2.31
N PHE A 56 2.53 -31.90 -2.60
CA PHE A 56 2.16 -30.74 -1.78
C PHE A 56 1.70 -31.14 -0.37
N ARG A 57 0.84 -32.16 -0.26
CA ARG A 57 0.39 -32.74 1.01
C ARG A 57 1.51 -33.43 1.77
N HIS A 58 2.49 -34.02 1.11
CA HIS A 58 3.65 -34.62 1.77
C HIS A 58 4.58 -33.53 2.36
N PHE A 59 4.80 -32.45 1.61
CA PHE A 59 5.63 -31.32 2.04
C PHE A 59 5.00 -30.50 3.17
N PHE A 60 3.69 -30.21 3.11
CA PHE A 60 2.98 -29.43 4.14
C PHE A 60 2.31 -30.29 5.23
N GLY A 61 1.84 -31.49 4.90
CA GLY A 61 1.03 -32.34 5.78
C GLY A 61 1.82 -33.11 6.85
N ILE A 62 3.11 -33.37 6.65
CA ILE A 62 3.95 -34.00 7.69
C ILE A 62 4.18 -33.05 8.88
N LYS A 63 4.12 -31.73 8.67
CA LYS A 63 4.37 -30.74 9.73
C LYS A 63 3.08 -30.27 10.44
N MET A 64 1.91 -30.42 9.80
CA MET A 64 0.65 -29.79 10.25
C MET A 64 -0.29 -30.71 11.04
N THR A 65 -0.23 -32.03 10.91
CA THR A 65 -1.33 -32.89 11.39
C THR A 65 -1.38 -33.12 12.90
N LYS A 66 -0.26 -32.93 13.64
CA LYS A 66 -0.25 -32.99 15.12
C LYS A 66 -0.17 -31.63 15.82
N ILE A 67 0.37 -30.62 15.14
CA ILE A 67 0.51 -29.27 15.71
C ILE A 67 -0.76 -28.43 15.39
N GLY A 68 -1.42 -28.72 14.26
CA GLY A 68 -2.60 -28.07 13.66
C GLY A 68 -3.74 -27.72 14.62
N LYS A 69 -4.33 -28.75 15.22
CA LYS A 69 -5.57 -28.61 15.99
C LYS A 69 -5.37 -27.89 17.33
N ASP A 70 -4.17 -27.98 17.90
CA ASP A 70 -3.87 -27.37 19.19
C ASP A 70 -3.47 -25.88 19.04
N TRP A 71 -2.79 -25.52 17.95
CA TRP A 71 -2.47 -24.12 17.68
C TRP A 71 -3.71 -23.31 17.30
N GLU A 72 -4.64 -23.87 16.51
CA GLU A 72 -5.88 -23.16 16.14
C GLU A 72 -6.75 -22.86 17.36
N LYS A 73 -6.89 -23.82 18.29
CA LYS A 73 -7.63 -23.65 19.54
C LYS A 73 -6.96 -22.60 20.44
N THR A 74 -5.64 -22.58 20.48
CA THR A 74 -4.85 -21.61 21.26
C THR A 74 -4.93 -20.21 20.65
N ALA A 75 -4.86 -20.11 19.32
CA ALA A 75 -4.98 -18.85 18.59
C ALA A 75 -6.39 -18.24 18.71
N LEU A 76 -7.45 -19.06 18.61
CA LEU A 76 -8.82 -18.63 18.85
C LEU A 76 -9.02 -18.14 20.29
N LYS A 77 -8.48 -18.85 21.28
CA LYS A 77 -8.53 -18.43 22.70
C LYS A 77 -7.82 -17.09 22.93
N LYS A 78 -6.66 -16.89 22.30
CA LYS A 78 -5.89 -15.63 22.38
C LYS A 78 -6.60 -14.46 21.69
N LYS A 79 -7.21 -14.69 20.51
CA LYS A 79 -8.04 -13.68 19.82
C LYS A 79 -9.26 -13.28 20.65
N LEU A 80 -9.93 -14.25 21.28
CA LEU A 80 -11.08 -13.98 22.15
C LEU A 80 -10.69 -13.14 23.38
N LEU A 81 -9.53 -13.41 23.97
CA LEU A 81 -9.01 -12.64 25.12
C LEU A 81 -8.67 -11.19 24.72
N LEU A 82 -7.99 -11.00 23.58
CA LEU A 82 -7.67 -9.66 23.06
C LEU A 82 -8.93 -8.85 22.76
N PHE A 83 -9.97 -9.49 22.22
CA PHE A 83 -11.24 -8.82 21.94
C PHE A 83 -11.94 -8.36 23.24
N LYS A 84 -11.92 -9.18 24.30
CA LYS A 84 -12.49 -8.79 25.60
C LYS A 84 -11.77 -7.60 26.21
N ASN A 85 -10.43 -7.62 26.23
CA ASN A 85 -9.64 -6.52 26.80
C ASN A 85 -9.86 -5.21 26.03
N LYS A 86 -9.96 -5.26 24.71
CA LYS A 86 -10.22 -4.07 23.88
C LYS A 86 -11.60 -3.46 24.14
N VAL A 87 -12.62 -4.30 24.33
CA VAL A 87 -13.98 -3.84 24.66
C VAL A 87 -14.02 -3.17 26.04
N GLU A 88 -13.18 -3.61 26.97
CA GLU A 88 -13.08 -3.04 28.32
C GLU A 88 -12.33 -1.69 28.31
N GLU A 89 -11.22 -1.59 27.55
CA GLU A 89 -10.46 -0.36 27.35
C GLU A 89 -11.29 0.73 26.62
N ASP A 90 -12.06 0.34 25.60
CA ASP A 90 -12.98 1.25 24.88
C ASP A 90 -14.18 1.69 25.75
N ARG A 91 -14.50 0.94 26.82
CA ARG A 91 -15.53 1.31 27.79
C ARG A 91 -14.98 2.31 28.81
N GLU A 92 -13.77 2.10 29.34
CA GLU A 92 -13.10 3.04 30.25
C GLU A 92 -12.84 4.40 29.58
N LYS A 93 -12.36 4.41 28.32
CA LYS A 93 -12.15 5.65 27.55
C LYS A 93 -13.42 6.43 27.26
N LYS A 94 -14.59 5.80 27.27
CA LYS A 94 -15.88 6.49 27.11
C LYS A 94 -16.38 7.14 28.39
N GLU A 95 -15.93 6.69 29.55
CA GLU A 95 -16.29 7.28 30.84
C GLU A 95 -15.44 8.52 31.17
N GLU A 96 -14.24 8.65 30.57
CA GLU A 96 -13.29 9.75 30.84
C GLU A 96 -13.51 11.01 29.95
N ILE A 97 -14.39 10.99 28.96
CA ILE A 97 -14.56 12.08 27.96
C ILE A 97 -15.68 13.09 28.33
N ASN A 98 -16.35 12.95 29.47
CA ASN A 98 -17.53 13.76 29.79
C ASN A 98 -17.33 14.98 30.70
N GLU A 99 -16.11 15.39 31.06
CA GLU A 99 -15.95 16.48 32.04
C GLU A 99 -15.25 17.77 31.61
N ASP A 100 -14.51 17.87 30.50
CA ASP A 100 -13.84 19.15 30.19
C ASP A 100 -13.72 19.39 28.67
N SER A 101 -14.72 20.01 28.06
CA SER A 101 -14.51 20.64 26.76
C SER A 101 -15.40 21.88 26.57
N ASP A 102 -15.08 22.94 27.29
CA ASP A 102 -15.28 24.29 26.77
C ASP A 102 -14.05 25.11 27.14
N GLU A 103 -13.57 25.91 26.19
CA GLU A 103 -12.52 26.93 26.36
C GLU A 103 -11.06 26.48 26.16
N LEU A 104 -10.56 26.52 24.91
CA LEU A 104 -9.28 27.22 24.68
C LEU A 104 -9.08 27.72 23.25
N GLU A 105 -8.56 28.93 23.23
CA GLU A 105 -8.55 29.91 22.18
C GLU A 105 -7.52 29.72 21.06
N ARG A 106 -7.83 30.38 19.95
CA ARG A 106 -6.99 30.65 18.79
C ARG A 106 -5.72 31.42 19.19
N LYS A 107 -4.60 30.71 19.36
CA LYS A 107 -3.26 31.30 19.30
C LYS A 107 -2.63 30.97 17.94
N THR A 108 -2.36 32.02 17.18
CA THR A 108 -1.55 32.00 15.96
C THR A 108 -0.13 31.56 16.29
N LEU A 109 0.23 30.32 15.93
CA LEU A 109 1.59 29.79 16.06
C LEU A 109 2.54 30.46 15.07
N THR A 110 3.56 31.11 15.60
CA THR A 110 4.79 31.41 14.88
C THR A 110 5.61 30.13 14.69
N HIS A 111 6.20 30.00 13.49
CA HIS A 111 6.53 28.74 12.83
C HIS A 111 7.98 28.29 13.05
N ASP A 112 8.53 28.33 14.27
CA ASP A 112 9.99 28.16 14.46
C ASP A 112 10.44 27.03 15.40
N ASN A 113 9.55 26.15 15.86
CA ASN A 113 9.95 24.96 16.64
C ASN A 113 9.02 23.78 16.37
N SER A 114 8.86 23.38 15.10
CA SER A 114 8.18 22.11 14.83
C SER A 114 9.12 20.97 15.27
N PRO A 115 8.71 20.08 16.20
CA PRO A 115 9.53 18.94 16.56
C PRO A 115 9.74 18.08 15.32
N TYR A 116 10.97 18.09 14.79
CA TYR A 116 11.34 17.24 13.67
C TYR A 116 10.99 15.79 14.01
N ILE A 117 10.09 15.20 13.21
CA ILE A 117 9.68 13.82 13.37
C ILE A 117 10.92 12.95 13.13
N LYS A 118 11.42 12.28 14.18
CA LYS A 118 12.65 11.47 14.09
C LYS A 118 12.43 10.13 13.39
N ASP A 119 11.26 9.54 13.61
CA ASP A 119 10.90 8.22 13.11
C ASP A 119 9.46 8.23 12.56
N LEU A 120 9.20 7.45 11.50
CA LEU A 120 7.84 7.10 11.06
C LEU A 120 7.55 5.63 11.38
N ASN A 121 6.32 5.34 11.78
CA ASN A 121 5.85 3.98 12.03
C ASN A 121 4.62 3.69 11.18
N PHE A 122 4.64 2.58 10.46
CA PHE A 122 3.56 2.14 9.59
C PHE A 122 3.11 0.74 9.97
N GLU A 123 1.80 0.55 10.05
CA GLU A 123 1.19 -0.77 10.22
C GLU A 123 0.91 -1.39 8.86
N ILE A 124 1.53 -2.54 8.58
CA ILE A 124 1.37 -3.25 7.32
C ILE A 124 0.22 -4.23 7.46
N TYR A 125 -0.72 -4.15 6.54
CA TYR A 125 -1.86 -5.05 6.42
C TYR A 125 -1.76 -5.87 5.14
N HIS A 126 -2.37 -7.03 5.15
CA HIS A 126 -2.66 -7.77 3.92
C HIS A 126 -4.15 -8.07 3.79
N GLU A 127 -4.60 -8.23 2.55
CA GLU A 127 -5.99 -8.48 2.20
C GLU A 127 -6.01 -9.55 1.11
N LEU A 128 -6.77 -10.61 1.34
CA LEU A 128 -6.91 -11.75 0.42
C LEU A 128 -8.03 -11.53 -0.60
N THR A 129 -9.14 -11.00 -0.10
CA THR A 129 -10.34 -10.73 -0.85
C THR A 129 -10.93 -9.42 -0.32
N PRO A 130 -11.59 -8.62 -1.17
CA PRO A 130 -12.22 -7.37 -0.76
C PRO A 130 -13.37 -7.56 0.26
N GLU A 131 -13.80 -8.81 0.49
CA GLU A 131 -14.85 -9.17 1.42
C GLU A 131 -14.34 -9.40 2.84
N ILE A 132 -13.03 -9.69 3.00
CA ILE A 132 -12.41 -9.96 4.29
C ILE A 132 -11.70 -8.71 4.76
N ALA A 133 -11.92 -8.32 6.01
CA ALA A 133 -11.22 -7.20 6.61
C ALA A 133 -9.69 -7.39 6.55
N PRO A 134 -8.91 -6.35 6.22
CA PRO A 134 -7.46 -6.43 6.21
C PRO A 134 -6.91 -6.92 7.55
N ILE A 135 -5.94 -7.84 7.49
CA ILE A 135 -5.31 -8.44 8.67
C ILE A 135 -3.94 -7.80 8.86
N LEU A 136 -3.61 -7.47 10.11
CA LEU A 136 -2.31 -6.91 10.47
C LEU A 136 -1.21 -7.96 10.23
N ARG A 137 -0.24 -7.60 9.40
CA ARG A 137 0.87 -8.45 8.99
C ARG A 137 2.17 -8.14 9.73
N GLY A 138 2.42 -6.86 10.00
CA GLY A 138 3.65 -6.40 10.63
C GLY A 138 3.73 -4.88 10.70
N TYR A 139 4.92 -4.37 10.95
CA TYR A 139 5.19 -2.95 11.12
C TYR A 139 6.45 -2.54 10.36
N VAL A 140 6.45 -1.36 9.75
CA VAL A 140 7.65 -0.73 9.20
C VAL A 140 8.00 0.47 10.07
N LYS A 141 9.23 0.50 10.57
CA LYS A 141 9.79 1.67 11.25
C LYS A 141 10.84 2.31 10.34
N TYR A 142 10.65 3.58 9.99
CA TYR A 142 11.60 4.36 9.22
C TYR A 142 12.32 5.35 10.12
N ASN A 143 13.66 5.37 10.05
CA ASN A 143 14.49 6.31 10.78
C ASN A 143 15.09 7.33 9.80
N PHE A 144 14.77 8.61 9.99
CA PHE A 144 15.22 9.68 9.08
C PHE A 144 16.73 9.92 9.14
N GLU A 145 17.35 9.79 10.32
CA GLU A 145 18.80 10.04 10.49
C GLU A 145 19.65 9.01 9.75
N LYS A 146 19.19 7.76 9.69
CA LYS A 146 19.88 6.65 9.05
C LYS A 146 19.39 6.35 7.63
N GLU A 147 18.30 6.98 7.21
CA GLU A 147 17.59 6.69 5.95
C GLU A 147 17.29 5.19 5.76
N THR A 148 16.92 4.50 6.85
CA THR A 148 16.69 3.05 6.84
C THR A 148 15.27 2.72 7.28
N ALA A 149 14.68 1.77 6.55
CA ALA A 149 13.38 1.18 6.86
C ALA A 149 13.60 -0.23 7.42
N ILE A 150 13.08 -0.49 8.62
CA ILE A 150 13.16 -1.79 9.29
C ILE A 150 11.75 -2.39 9.31
N TYR A 151 11.61 -3.58 8.73
CA TYR A 151 10.38 -4.33 8.76
C TYR A 151 10.39 -5.34 9.91
N ASN A 152 9.39 -5.24 10.79
CA ASN A 152 9.13 -6.19 11.87
C ASN A 152 7.88 -7.00 11.51
N TYR A 153 8.05 -8.28 11.23
CA TYR A 153 6.94 -9.15 10.86
C TYR A 153 6.30 -9.80 12.09
N ASN A 154 4.97 -9.89 12.09
CA ASN A 154 4.23 -10.75 13.00
C ASN A 154 3.93 -12.10 12.35
N GLU A 155 3.62 -12.09 11.05
CA GLU A 155 3.30 -13.27 10.26
C GLU A 155 4.09 -13.30 8.95
N THR A 156 4.47 -14.51 8.53
CA THR A 156 5.14 -14.76 7.26
C THR A 156 4.13 -15.03 6.14
N LEU A 157 4.54 -14.84 4.89
CA LEU A 157 3.70 -15.21 3.75
C LEU A 157 3.35 -16.70 3.75
N PHE A 158 4.25 -17.58 4.22
CA PHE A 158 3.99 -19.02 4.32
C PHE A 158 2.99 -19.40 5.41
N SER A 159 3.05 -18.77 6.59
CA SER A 159 2.02 -19.00 7.62
C SER A 159 0.64 -18.61 7.12
N PHE A 160 0.59 -17.56 6.29
CA PHE A 160 -0.62 -17.18 5.62
C PHE A 160 -1.02 -18.19 4.54
N ALA A 161 -0.05 -18.73 3.78
CA ALA A 161 -0.25 -19.74 2.74
C ALA A 161 -1.10 -20.94 3.14
N ALA A 162 -0.98 -21.36 4.40
CA ALA A 162 -1.77 -22.45 4.95
C ALA A 162 -3.29 -22.17 5.02
N THR A 163 -3.70 -20.90 5.10
CA THR A 163 -5.11 -20.50 5.22
C THR A 163 -5.83 -20.34 3.87
N TRP A 164 -5.14 -20.60 2.77
CA TRP A 164 -5.49 -20.14 1.42
C TRP A 164 -6.25 -21.14 0.55
N ASN A 165 -6.57 -22.32 1.07
CA ASN A 165 -7.26 -23.37 0.30
C ASN A 165 -8.67 -22.95 -0.20
N TYR A 166 -9.18 -21.80 0.23
CA TYR A 166 -10.52 -21.31 -0.11
C TYR A 166 -10.53 -20.22 -1.19
N ILE A 167 -9.38 -19.85 -1.76
CA ILE A 167 -9.28 -18.76 -2.74
C ILE A 167 -8.85 -19.31 -4.09
N ASP A 168 -9.78 -19.27 -5.05
CA ASP A 168 -9.55 -19.75 -6.41
C ASP A 168 -9.20 -18.62 -7.38
N LYS A 169 -9.62 -17.38 -7.09
CA LYS A 169 -9.43 -16.21 -7.96
C LYS A 169 -9.29 -14.95 -7.11
N GLY A 170 -8.51 -13.98 -7.61
CA GLY A 170 -8.37 -12.66 -6.98
C GLY A 170 -6.95 -12.12 -7.00
N PHE A 171 -6.70 -11.20 -6.08
CA PHE A 171 -5.41 -10.55 -5.91
C PHE A 171 -5.02 -10.63 -4.43
N TYR A 172 -3.79 -11.04 -4.16
CA TYR A 172 -3.19 -10.83 -2.84
C TYR A 172 -2.74 -9.38 -2.76
N ARG A 173 -3.20 -8.67 -1.73
CA ARG A 173 -2.94 -7.24 -1.54
C ARG A 173 -2.16 -7.02 -0.27
N VAL A 174 -1.18 -6.12 -0.32
CA VAL A 174 -0.40 -5.68 0.84
C VAL A 174 -0.45 -4.16 0.87
N GLY A 175 -0.75 -3.58 2.02
CA GLY A 175 -0.99 -2.15 2.10
C GLY A 175 -0.87 -1.55 3.48
N VAL A 176 -1.02 -0.23 3.53
CA VAL A 176 -0.93 0.60 4.73
C VAL A 176 -2.11 1.57 4.73
N PHE A 177 -2.69 1.84 5.90
CA PHE A 177 -3.72 2.88 6.01
C PHE A 177 -3.07 4.25 6.09
N ASN A 178 -3.58 5.19 5.29
CA ASN A 178 -3.16 6.59 5.36
C ASN A 178 -3.81 7.34 6.53
N SER A 179 -3.46 8.60 6.72
CA SER A 179 -4.04 9.49 7.75
C SER A 179 -5.58 9.56 7.72
N LYS A 180 -6.18 9.37 6.54
CA LYS A 180 -7.63 9.38 6.29
C LYS A 180 -8.27 7.99 6.43
N LYS A 181 -7.57 7.01 7.01
CA LYS A 181 -8.02 5.62 7.19
C LYS A 181 -8.40 4.94 5.87
N LYS A 182 -7.82 5.36 4.75
CA LYS A 182 -7.96 4.68 3.45
C LYS A 182 -6.77 3.76 3.24
N LEU A 183 -7.04 2.51 2.89
CA LEU A 183 -6.01 1.53 2.57
C LEU A 183 -5.35 1.88 1.23
N LYS A 184 -4.03 2.02 1.24
CA LYS A 184 -3.19 2.12 0.05
C LYS A 184 -2.46 0.79 -0.10
N ASN A 185 -2.61 0.11 -1.23
CA ASN A 185 -2.10 -1.23 -1.40
C ASN A 185 -1.44 -1.46 -2.77
N GLY A 186 -0.43 -2.32 -2.74
CA GLY A 186 0.09 -3.03 -3.90
C GLY A 186 -0.59 -4.39 -4.01
N PHE A 187 -0.58 -4.98 -5.20
CA PHE A 187 -1.27 -6.25 -5.42
C PHE A 187 -0.49 -7.17 -6.37
N ILE A 188 -0.62 -8.48 -6.14
CA ILE A 188 -0.13 -9.52 -7.04
C ILE A 188 -1.30 -10.46 -7.39
N PRO A 189 -1.50 -10.82 -8.67
CA PRO A 189 -2.50 -11.80 -9.05
C PRO A 189 -2.29 -13.11 -8.30
N TRP A 190 -3.37 -13.63 -7.73
CA TRP A 190 -3.31 -14.80 -6.87
C TRP A 190 -2.63 -16.01 -7.51
N ASN A 191 -3.02 -16.33 -8.75
CA ASN A 191 -2.47 -17.46 -9.48
C ASN A 191 -0.95 -17.35 -9.68
N HIS A 192 -0.45 -16.10 -9.81
CA HIS A 192 0.98 -15.86 -9.92
C HIS A 192 1.68 -16.12 -8.58
N LEU A 193 1.14 -15.59 -7.48
CA LEU A 193 1.68 -15.81 -6.14
C LEU A 193 1.73 -17.31 -5.78
N ARG A 194 0.63 -18.04 -6.03
CA ARG A 194 0.55 -19.48 -5.79
C ARG A 194 1.63 -20.23 -6.57
N LYS A 195 1.77 -19.95 -7.87
CA LYS A 195 2.79 -20.57 -8.72
C LYS A 195 4.22 -20.28 -8.25
N LEU A 196 4.47 -19.11 -7.65
CA LEU A 196 5.78 -18.76 -7.12
C LEU A 196 6.09 -19.53 -5.82
N LEU A 197 5.11 -19.67 -4.94
CA LEU A 197 5.27 -20.40 -3.68
C LEU A 197 5.40 -21.91 -3.88
N GLU A 198 4.86 -22.46 -4.96
CA GLU A 198 5.02 -23.86 -5.35
C GLU A 198 6.42 -24.18 -5.91
N GLN A 199 7.22 -23.18 -6.31
CA GLN A 199 8.47 -23.42 -7.04
C GLN A 199 9.66 -23.92 -6.21
N ASP A 200 9.51 -24.18 -4.90
CA ASP A 200 10.63 -24.58 -4.00
C ASP A 200 11.86 -23.66 -4.14
N LYS A 201 11.63 -22.36 -4.38
CA LYS A 201 12.66 -21.33 -4.48
C LYS A 201 12.57 -20.37 -3.31
N ASP A 202 13.70 -19.76 -2.99
CA ASP A 202 13.74 -18.65 -2.05
C ASP A 202 13.03 -17.45 -2.68
N LEU A 203 12.23 -16.74 -1.87
CA LEU A 203 11.51 -15.56 -2.34
C LEU A 203 11.93 -14.35 -1.52
N HIS A 204 12.04 -13.22 -2.21
CA HIS A 204 12.24 -11.92 -1.61
C HIS A 204 11.03 -11.05 -1.86
N GLU A 205 10.31 -10.75 -0.79
CA GLU A 205 9.22 -9.79 -0.79
C GLU A 205 9.78 -8.39 -0.55
N GLU A 206 9.41 -7.44 -1.39
CA GLU A 206 9.74 -6.04 -1.18
C GLU A 206 8.45 -5.21 -1.12
N ILE A 207 8.26 -4.51 0.00
CA ILE A 207 7.15 -3.59 0.22
C ILE A 207 7.69 -2.16 0.09
N ILE A 208 7.24 -1.43 -0.92
CA ILE A 208 7.69 -0.06 -1.20
C ILE A 208 6.58 0.91 -0.83
N ILE A 209 6.80 1.77 0.16
CA ILE A 209 5.82 2.76 0.61
C ILE A 209 6.24 4.12 0.06
N TYR A 210 5.38 4.71 -0.75
CA TYR A 210 5.57 6.05 -1.29
C TYR A 210 4.85 7.07 -0.42
N LEU A 211 5.59 8.05 0.06
CA LEU A 211 5.06 9.16 0.84
C LEU A 211 4.83 10.38 -0.06
N ASP A 212 3.99 11.31 0.40
CA ASP A 212 3.85 12.64 -0.19
C ASP A 212 4.71 13.69 0.55
N ASN A 213 4.61 14.96 0.12
CA ASN A 213 5.35 16.06 0.74
C ASN A 213 4.94 16.34 2.20
N SER A 214 3.82 15.77 2.66
CA SER A 214 3.32 15.86 4.04
C SER A 214 3.65 14.61 4.86
N ASN A 215 4.48 13.71 4.32
CA ASN A 215 4.78 12.39 4.89
C ASN A 215 3.55 11.48 5.06
N ASP A 216 2.43 11.76 4.36
CA ASP A 216 1.29 10.85 4.32
C ASP A 216 1.47 9.81 3.20
N ILE A 217 0.80 8.67 3.32
CA ILE A 217 0.96 7.56 2.38
C ILE A 217 0.21 7.86 1.09
N TRP A 218 0.96 8.02 0.01
CA TRP A 218 0.41 8.25 -1.33
C TRP A 218 0.06 6.94 -2.02
N HIS A 219 1.03 6.01 -2.05
CA HIS A 219 0.96 4.74 -2.78
C HIS A 219 1.78 3.64 -2.08
N VAL A 220 1.46 2.38 -2.35
CA VAL A 220 2.24 1.22 -1.88
C VAL A 220 2.42 0.27 -3.05
N ASP A 221 3.66 -0.07 -3.37
CA ASP A 221 3.97 -1.17 -4.28
C ASP A 221 4.35 -2.42 -3.48
N TYR A 222 4.06 -3.56 -4.07
CA TYR A 222 4.41 -4.87 -3.53
C TYR A 222 4.98 -5.71 -4.65
N THR A 223 6.24 -6.13 -4.50
CA THR A 223 6.93 -6.96 -5.47
C THR A 223 7.41 -8.25 -4.83
N LEU A 224 7.49 -9.30 -5.65
CA LEU A 224 7.98 -10.60 -5.24
C LEU A 224 9.08 -11.01 -6.22
N ASN A 225 10.29 -11.11 -5.71
CA ASN A 225 11.47 -11.50 -6.46
C ASN A 225 11.84 -12.94 -6.12
N ILE A 226 12.25 -13.71 -7.12
CA ILE A 226 12.76 -15.06 -6.94
C ILE A 226 14.26 -14.96 -6.67
N LEU A 227 14.73 -15.55 -5.58
CA LEU A 227 16.15 -15.67 -5.27
C LEU A 227 16.66 -17.06 -5.70
N GLU A 228 17.92 -17.11 -6.13
CA GLU A 228 18.57 -18.38 -6.43
C GLU A 228 18.82 -19.17 -5.15
N LYS A 229 18.19 -20.33 -5.05
CA LYS A 229 18.26 -21.19 -3.88
C LYS A 229 19.65 -21.80 -3.72
N LYS A 230 20.20 -21.71 -2.50
CA LYS A 230 21.41 -22.45 -2.13
C LYS A 230 21.08 -23.94 -1.98
N LYS A 231 21.92 -24.83 -2.53
CA LYS A 231 21.71 -26.28 -2.44
C LYS A 231 21.50 -26.72 -0.99
N ASN A 232 20.50 -27.57 -0.75
CA ASN A 232 20.16 -28.17 0.55
C ASN A 232 19.62 -27.23 1.63
N GLN A 233 19.13 -26.04 1.28
CA GLN A 233 18.43 -25.17 2.22
C GLN A 233 16.90 -25.28 2.06
N ILE A 234 16.19 -25.06 3.16
CA ILE A 234 14.72 -24.97 3.14
C ILE A 234 14.37 -23.62 2.51
N PRO A 235 13.35 -23.53 1.63
CA PRO A 235 12.93 -22.26 1.06
C PRO A 235 12.69 -21.22 2.13
N GLU A 236 13.40 -20.10 2.02
CA GLU A 236 13.23 -18.96 2.90
C GLU A 236 12.52 -17.83 2.17
N ILE A 237 11.55 -17.22 2.86
CA ILE A 237 10.94 -15.96 2.40
C ILE A 237 11.54 -14.86 3.24
N THR A 238 12.28 -13.99 2.57
CA THR A 238 12.81 -12.77 3.17
C THR A 238 11.90 -11.61 2.80
N THR A 239 11.59 -10.75 3.77
CA THR A 239 10.78 -9.55 3.53
C THR A 239 11.62 -8.31 3.82
N SER A 240 11.70 -7.41 2.85
CA SER A 240 12.28 -6.08 3.00
C SER A 240 11.21 -5.00 2.83
N SER A 241 11.49 -3.83 3.38
CA SER A 241 10.67 -2.64 3.19
C SER A 241 11.55 -1.50 2.72
N ARG A 242 11.01 -0.68 1.82
CA ARG A 242 11.65 0.56 1.36
C ARG A 242 10.67 1.71 1.46
N ILE A 243 11.14 2.85 1.94
CA ILE A 243 10.37 4.11 1.89
C ILE A 243 10.90 4.93 0.73
N VAL A 244 10.00 5.46 -0.09
CA VAL A 244 10.31 6.36 -1.19
C VAL A 244 9.64 7.70 -0.94
N PHE A 245 10.46 8.73 -0.84
CA PHE A 245 9.99 10.11 -0.75
C PHE A 245 9.79 10.67 -2.16
N PRO A 246 8.84 11.59 -2.35
CA PRO A 246 8.74 12.28 -3.62
C PRO A 246 10.04 13.05 -3.82
N LEU A 247 10.71 12.81 -4.94
CA LEU A 247 11.82 13.68 -5.34
C LEU A 247 11.23 15.08 -5.50
N SER A 248 11.62 15.99 -4.61
CA SER A 248 11.24 17.41 -4.69
C SER A 248 11.89 18.13 -5.87
N GLU A 249 12.54 17.38 -6.76
CA GLU A 249 12.94 17.86 -8.06
C GLU A 249 11.65 18.22 -8.79
N ASN A 250 11.39 19.52 -8.87
CA ASN A 250 10.45 20.09 -9.83
C ASN A 250 10.72 19.39 -11.16
N GLY A 251 9.89 18.39 -11.49
CA GLY A 251 10.16 17.49 -12.61
C GLY A 251 10.45 18.34 -13.84
N VAL A 252 11.43 17.94 -14.65
CA VAL A 252 12.05 18.74 -15.73
C VAL A 252 11.08 19.79 -16.23
N MET A 253 11.18 21.01 -15.70
CA MET A 253 10.25 22.06 -16.10
C MET A 253 10.41 22.17 -17.62
N PRO A 254 9.33 22.03 -18.40
CA PRO A 254 9.44 22.13 -19.84
C PRO A 254 10.10 23.47 -20.13
N VAL A 255 11.28 23.43 -20.75
CA VAL A 255 11.98 24.63 -21.18
C VAL A 255 11.14 25.17 -22.32
N PHE A 256 10.18 26.02 -21.99
CA PHE A 256 9.42 26.73 -23.00
C PHE A 256 10.41 27.54 -23.83
N ASN A 257 10.44 27.28 -25.14
CA ASN A 257 11.10 28.18 -26.06
C ASN A 257 10.55 29.58 -25.78
N LYS A 258 11.44 30.52 -25.45
CA LYS A 258 11.05 31.92 -25.21
C LYS A 258 10.17 32.37 -26.39
N PRO A 259 9.03 33.05 -26.14
CA PRO A 259 8.16 33.48 -27.21
C PRO A 259 8.99 34.28 -28.24
N ILE A 260 9.02 33.78 -29.47
CA ILE A 260 9.67 34.47 -30.58
C ILE A 260 8.71 35.58 -30.96
N ALA A 261 9.13 36.83 -30.77
CA ALA A 261 8.36 37.96 -31.27
C ALA A 261 8.34 37.88 -32.80
N LEU A 262 7.15 37.78 -33.38
CA LEU A 262 6.94 37.79 -34.82
C LEU A 262 6.56 39.22 -35.25
N ASP A 263 7.11 39.64 -36.38
CA ASP A 263 6.65 40.86 -37.06
C ASP A 263 5.23 40.66 -37.61
N PRO A 264 4.52 41.74 -38.00
CA PRO A 264 3.20 41.65 -38.66
C PRO A 264 3.19 40.73 -39.89
N ASP A 265 4.35 40.59 -40.55
CA ASP A 265 4.56 39.71 -41.71
C ASP A 265 4.90 38.24 -41.33
N GLY A 266 4.86 37.90 -40.04
CA GLY A 266 5.11 36.54 -39.54
C GLY A 266 6.57 36.11 -39.53
N LYS A 267 7.52 37.02 -39.77
CA LYS A 267 8.95 36.73 -39.69
C LYS A 267 9.46 36.88 -38.25
N PRO A 268 10.39 36.02 -37.79
CA PRO A 268 11.00 36.18 -36.49
C PRO A 268 11.73 37.53 -36.45
N ILE A 269 11.34 38.38 -35.51
CA ILE A 269 12.10 39.58 -35.19
C ILE A 269 13.41 39.07 -34.61
N GLU A 270 14.46 39.05 -35.43
CA GLU A 270 15.81 38.96 -34.90
C GLU A 270 15.93 40.11 -33.91
N ASN A 271 16.02 39.77 -32.62
CA ASN A 271 16.30 40.74 -31.58
C ASN A 271 17.70 41.29 -31.86
N LYS A 272 17.79 42.26 -32.77
CA LYS A 272 18.97 43.07 -33.00
C LYS A 272 19.23 43.73 -31.66
N GLU A 273 20.21 43.22 -30.92
CA GLU A 273 20.62 43.80 -29.66
C GLU A 273 20.85 45.29 -29.94
N LYS A 274 19.98 46.15 -29.37
CA LYS A 274 20.10 47.59 -29.55
C LYS A 274 21.51 47.94 -29.11
N THR A 275 22.24 48.62 -29.99
CA THR A 275 23.63 49.00 -29.68
C THR A 275 23.65 49.80 -28.39
N PHE A 276 24.73 49.71 -27.61
CA PHE A 276 24.87 50.42 -26.34
C PHE A 276 24.45 51.91 -26.47
N PHE A 277 24.86 52.56 -27.56
CA PHE A 277 24.47 53.94 -27.86
C PHE A 277 22.95 54.14 -28.04
N GLN A 278 22.24 53.23 -28.72
CA GLN A 278 20.77 53.31 -28.83
C GLN A 278 20.05 53.13 -27.48
N LYS A 279 20.66 52.39 -26.54
CA LYS A 279 20.08 52.20 -25.20
C LYS A 279 20.31 53.40 -24.29
N TYR A 280 21.44 54.09 -24.44
CA TYR A 280 21.88 55.11 -23.50
C TYR A 280 21.95 56.54 -24.04
N TRP A 281 21.58 56.80 -25.30
CA TRP A 281 21.67 58.16 -25.89
C TRP A 281 20.90 59.22 -25.08
N MET A 282 19.74 58.87 -24.54
CA MET A 282 18.94 59.75 -23.66
C MET A 282 19.66 60.16 -22.37
N TYR A 283 20.65 59.40 -21.91
CA TYR A 283 21.47 59.73 -20.74
C TYR A 283 22.80 60.39 -21.12
N ILE A 284 23.39 59.95 -22.24
CA ILE A 284 24.66 60.49 -22.75
C ILE A 284 24.49 61.96 -23.16
N VAL A 285 23.40 62.31 -23.86
CA VAL A 285 23.18 63.68 -24.35
C VAL A 285 23.04 64.70 -23.21
N PRO A 286 22.20 64.49 -22.17
CA PRO A 286 22.13 65.41 -21.03
C PRO A 286 23.43 65.47 -20.24
N PHE A 287 24.15 64.35 -20.12
CA PHE A 287 25.43 64.31 -19.40
C PHE A 287 26.50 65.18 -20.08
N ILE A 288 26.63 65.08 -21.41
CA ILE A 288 27.54 65.93 -22.18
C ILE A 288 27.12 67.41 -22.08
N LEU A 289 25.82 67.69 -22.19
CA LEU A 289 25.30 69.06 -22.06
C LEU A 289 25.60 69.67 -20.68
N PHE A 290 25.44 68.87 -19.63
CA PHE A 290 25.77 69.26 -18.26
C PHE A 290 27.26 69.58 -18.09
N LEU A 291 28.15 68.75 -18.65
CA LEU A 291 29.59 69.00 -18.61
C LEU A 291 29.98 70.29 -19.36
N LEU A 292 29.36 70.56 -20.51
CA LEU A 292 29.60 71.79 -21.28
C LEU A 292 29.12 73.04 -20.54
N LEU A 293 27.93 72.98 -19.92
CA LEU A 293 27.40 74.09 -19.13
C LEU A 293 28.23 74.36 -17.87
N LYS A 294 28.73 73.31 -17.22
CA LYS A 294 29.58 73.43 -16.02
C LYS A 294 30.90 74.14 -16.32
N ASN A 295 31.54 73.83 -17.44
CA ASN A 295 32.83 74.44 -17.81
C ASN A 295 32.71 75.89 -18.27
N ARG A 296 31.52 76.37 -18.65
CA ARG A 296 31.29 77.74 -19.10
C ARG A 296 31.23 78.78 -17.97
N ASN A 297 31.08 78.35 -16.72
CA ASN A 297 30.98 79.24 -15.55
C ASN A 297 32.32 79.40 -14.78
N VAL A 298 33.46 79.16 -15.43
CA VAL A 298 34.82 79.23 -14.83
C VAL A 298 35.67 80.36 -15.44
N GLU A 299 35.03 81.36 -16.04
CA GLU A 299 35.64 82.67 -16.36
C GLU A 299 35.03 83.75 -15.47
#